data_AF-A0A6G1BFK0-F1
#
_entry.id   AF-A0A6G1BFK0-F1
#
_cell.length_a   1.000
_cell.length_b   1.000
_cell.length_c   1.000
_cell.angle_alpha   90.00
_cell.angle_beta   90.00
_cell.angle_gamma   90.00
#
_symmetry.space_group_name_H-M   'P 1'
#
loop_
_entity.id
_entity.type
_entity.pdbx_description
1 polymer ?
#
loop_
_entity_poly.entity_id
_entity_poly.type
_entity_poly.pdbx_seq_one_letter_code
_entity_poly.pdbx_strand_id
1 'polypeptide(L)'
;ERNRERHKSPRNKDGRGSEKSVTIQAPTGEPLLANDSTRTEEVQDDNWGETTTAITGTSEHSISQEDIARISKDMEDSVGLDCRRYLGLTVASVLGLLVFLTPIAFILLPPILWRDELEPCGTICEGLFISVAFKLLILLIGTWALFFRKQRADVPRVLVFRALLAVLIFFFVVSYWLFYGVRILDSRDRNYQGIVQYAVSLVDALLFIHYLAIVLLELRQLQPMFTLQVVRSTDGESRFYSLGHLSIQRAALVVLENYYKDFTIYNPNLLTASKFRAAKHMAGLKVYNVDGPSNNATGQSRAMIAAAARRRDSSHNELYYEEAEHERRVKKRRARLVVAVEEAFIHIQRLQAEEQQKAPGEVMDPREAAQAIFPSMARALQKYLRTTRQQHYHSMESILQHLAFCITNSMTPKAFLERYLSAGPTLQYDKERWLSTQWRLVSEEAVTNGLQDGIVFVLKCLDFSLVVNVKKIPFIVLSEEFIDPKSHKFVLRLQSETSV
;
A
#
# COMPACT_ATOMS: atom_id res chain seq x y z
N GLU A 1 50.69 41.35 10.95
CA GLU A 1 50.98 42.67 11.55
C GLU A 1 50.10 43.74 10.93
N ARG A 2 49.82 44.81 11.70
CA ARG A 2 49.09 46.06 11.38
C ARG A 2 47.60 46.16 11.71
N ASN A 3 47.39 46.53 12.98
CA ASN A 3 46.54 47.62 13.48
C ASN A 3 46.06 48.68 12.47
N ARG A 4 44.78 49.09 12.60
CA ARG A 4 44.32 50.50 12.77
C ARG A 4 42.80 50.58 13.01
N GLU A 5 42.38 50.99 14.21
CA GLU A 5 41.78 52.31 14.56
C GLU A 5 40.35 52.54 14.03
N ARG A 6 39.32 52.38 14.86
CA ARG A 6 38.69 53.39 15.76
C ARG A 6 38.12 54.63 15.06
N HIS A 7 36.79 54.69 14.97
CA HIS A 7 36.02 55.94 15.06
C HIS A 7 35.00 55.85 16.21
N LYS A 8 34.82 56.98 16.90
CA LYS A 8 34.24 57.13 18.24
C LYS A 8 33.12 58.18 18.24
N SER A 9 31.95 57.82 18.79
CA SER A 9 30.95 58.66 19.52
C SER A 9 30.08 59.66 18.72
N PRO A 10 28.95 60.19 19.26
CA PRO A 10 28.49 60.26 20.67
C PRO A 10 27.08 59.67 20.92
N ARG A 11 26.82 59.02 22.06
CA ARG A 11 26.52 59.55 23.41
C ARG A 11 25.24 60.42 23.44
N ASN A 12 24.14 59.82 23.91
CA ASN A 12 23.18 60.54 24.73
C ASN A 12 22.85 59.74 26.00
N LYS A 13 23.09 60.43 27.13
CA LYS A 13 22.61 60.25 28.50
C LYS A 13 21.10 60.63 28.48
N ASP A 14 20.15 60.13 29.27
CA ASP A 14 20.00 59.77 30.68
C ASP A 14 18.76 58.83 30.78
N GLY A 15 18.45 58.04 31.81
CA GLY A 15 19.02 57.84 33.13
C GLY A 15 18.11 56.93 33.98
N ARG A 16 18.70 56.46 35.10
CA ARG A 16 18.11 56.02 36.38
C ARG A 16 17.18 54.79 36.45
N GLY A 17 17.58 53.81 37.25
CA GLY A 17 16.64 52.82 37.81
C GLY A 17 17.21 51.62 38.57
N SER A 18 18.05 51.84 39.59
CA SER A 18 18.27 50.97 40.77
C SER A 18 18.56 49.46 40.57
N GLU A 19 19.83 49.10 40.71
CA GLU A 19 20.27 47.75 41.07
C GLU A 19 19.80 47.37 42.49
N LYS A 20 19.22 46.18 42.65
CA LYS A 20 19.22 45.44 43.91
C LYS A 20 19.67 44.01 43.62
N SER A 21 20.97 43.77 43.82
CA SER A 21 21.56 42.45 43.97
C SER A 21 21.08 41.83 45.29
N VAL A 22 20.47 40.65 45.25
CA VAL A 22 20.23 39.84 46.44
C VAL A 22 21.08 38.59 46.35
N THR A 23 22.15 38.57 47.14
CA THR A 23 22.96 37.39 47.46
C THR A 23 22.23 36.62 48.56
N ILE A 24 21.91 35.35 48.34
CA ILE A 24 21.34 34.49 49.39
C ILE A 24 22.48 33.64 49.95
N GLN A 25 22.77 33.86 51.23
CA GLN A 25 23.74 33.13 52.03
C GLN A 25 22.98 32.00 52.77
N ALA A 26 23.44 30.76 52.63
CA ALA A 26 22.86 29.61 53.32
C ALA A 26 23.44 29.46 54.74
N PRO A 27 22.62 29.14 55.77
CA PRO A 27 23.13 28.60 57.02
C PRO A 27 23.11 27.06 57.04
N THR A 28 24.15 26.52 57.67
CA THR A 28 24.41 25.10 58.02
C THR A 28 23.72 24.68 59.32
N GLY A 29 23.21 23.45 59.40
CA GLY A 29 22.82 22.78 60.66
C GLY A 29 21.76 21.66 60.50
N GLU A 30 22.21 20.41 60.58
CA GLU A 30 21.57 19.07 60.47
C GLU A 30 20.42 18.72 61.46
N PRO A 31 19.91 17.46 61.57
CA PRO A 31 19.30 16.58 60.54
C PRO A 31 18.00 15.89 61.07
N LEU A 32 16.91 15.75 60.32
CA LEU A 32 15.92 14.71 60.64
C LEU A 32 15.18 14.15 59.41
N LEU A 33 15.41 12.84 59.24
CA LEU A 33 14.59 11.82 58.57
C LEU A 33 14.44 11.89 57.04
N ALA A 34 15.23 10.99 56.44
CA ALA A 34 15.14 10.46 55.10
C ALA A 34 13.71 10.22 54.60
N ASN A 35 13.44 10.66 53.38
CA ASN A 35 12.72 9.81 52.43
C ASN A 35 13.30 10.03 51.05
N ASP A 36 14.03 9.01 50.60
CA ASP A 36 14.73 8.92 49.34
C ASP A 36 13.72 9.00 48.18
N SER A 37 13.72 10.13 47.48
CA SER A 37 12.98 10.30 46.22
C SER A 37 13.93 10.68 45.09
N THR A 38 15.07 9.99 45.06
CA THR A 38 15.85 9.88 43.85
C THR A 38 15.69 8.48 43.27
N ARG A 39 15.36 8.44 41.96
CA ARG A 39 15.46 7.26 41.08
C ARG A 39 14.23 6.36 40.96
N THR A 40 13.18 6.90 40.34
CA THR A 40 12.29 6.12 39.46
C THR A 40 12.57 6.48 38.00
N GLU A 41 13.78 6.14 37.53
CA GLU A 41 13.87 5.65 36.16
C GLU A 41 13.17 4.29 36.17
N GLU A 42 12.03 4.22 35.48
CA GLU A 42 11.18 3.05 35.29
C GLU A 42 12.01 1.76 35.10
N VAL A 43 12.19 1.03 36.20
CA VAL A 43 12.35 -0.43 36.21
C VAL A 43 10.97 -0.97 35.87
N GLN A 44 10.63 -0.97 34.58
CA GLN A 44 9.40 -1.53 34.06
C GLN A 44 9.72 -2.80 33.29
N ASP A 45 9.21 -3.90 33.84
CA ASP A 45 9.43 -5.32 33.56
C ASP A 45 10.01 -5.72 32.19
N ASP A 46 11.06 -6.53 32.30
CA ASP A 46 11.70 -7.34 31.25
C ASP A 46 10.93 -8.67 31.00
N ASN A 47 9.71 -8.81 31.52
CA ASN A 47 8.97 -10.07 31.43
C ASN A 47 8.19 -10.17 30.11
N TRP A 48 8.75 -10.88 29.12
CA TRP A 48 8.01 -11.32 27.93
C TRP A 48 6.93 -12.39 28.27
N GLY A 49 6.87 -12.90 29.51
CA GLY A 49 6.09 -14.09 29.88
C GLY A 49 4.85 -13.91 30.76
N GLU A 50 4.64 -12.80 31.51
CA GLU A 50 3.52 -12.73 32.47
C GLU A 50 2.91 -11.32 32.62
N THR A 51 2.34 -10.78 31.54
CA THR A 51 1.40 -9.66 31.66
C THR A 51 0.05 -10.00 31.05
N THR A 52 -0.56 -11.06 31.57
CA THR A 52 -2.02 -11.09 31.74
C THR A 52 -2.37 -10.09 32.86
N THR A 53 -2.14 -8.80 32.59
CA THR A 53 -2.74 -7.78 33.45
C THR A 53 -4.23 -7.85 33.17
N ALA A 54 -4.99 -8.19 34.20
CA ALA A 54 -6.43 -8.11 34.21
C ALA A 54 -6.82 -6.73 33.68
N ILE A 55 -7.33 -6.70 32.45
CA ILE A 55 -8.10 -5.59 31.94
C ILE A 55 -9.30 -5.52 32.90
N THR A 56 -9.25 -4.58 33.82
CA THR A 56 -10.44 -4.15 34.53
C THR A 56 -11.33 -3.56 33.44
N GLY A 57 -12.31 -4.35 33.01
CA GLY A 57 -13.26 -3.98 32.00
C GLY A 57 -14.04 -2.76 32.46
N THR A 58 -13.67 -1.59 31.96
CA THR A 58 -14.63 -0.53 31.69
C THR A 58 -14.99 -0.66 30.23
N SER A 59 -16.16 -1.25 29.99
CA SER A 59 -16.76 -1.52 28.70
C SER A 59 -16.87 -0.27 27.83
N GLU A 60 -16.01 -0.16 26.81
CA GLU A 60 -16.28 0.59 25.57
C GLU A 60 -16.58 -0.37 24.41
N HIS A 61 -17.28 -1.46 24.71
CA HIS A 61 -18.00 -2.25 23.72
C HIS A 61 -19.51 -2.11 23.97
N SER A 62 -20.01 -0.89 23.81
CA SER A 62 -21.39 -0.70 23.39
C SER A 62 -21.37 -0.67 21.86
N ILE A 63 -21.40 -1.85 21.24
CA ILE A 63 -21.89 -1.93 19.87
C ILE A 63 -23.36 -1.53 19.97
N SER A 64 -23.70 -0.37 19.42
CA SER A 64 -25.06 0.15 19.45
C SER A 64 -25.96 -0.80 18.65
N GLN A 65 -27.23 -0.93 19.06
CA GLN A 65 -28.22 -1.72 18.31
C GLN A 65 -28.41 -1.20 16.87
N GLU A 66 -28.04 0.07 16.64
CA GLU A 66 -27.98 0.73 15.33
C GLU A 66 -26.82 0.21 14.46
N ASP A 67 -25.68 -0.14 15.04
CA ASP A 67 -24.55 -0.73 14.31
C ASP A 67 -24.81 -2.20 13.95
N ILE A 68 -25.50 -2.95 14.82
CA ILE A 68 -25.97 -4.32 14.48
C ILE A 68 -27.03 -4.28 13.38
N ALA A 69 -27.94 -3.29 13.41
CA ALA A 69 -28.93 -3.11 12.35
C ALA A 69 -28.28 -2.69 11.01
N ARG A 70 -27.20 -1.88 11.03
CA ARG A 70 -26.41 -1.58 9.84
C ARG A 70 -25.66 -2.78 9.30
N ILE A 71 -25.03 -3.59 10.16
CA ILE A 71 -24.34 -4.82 9.76
C ILE A 71 -25.31 -5.85 9.19
N SER A 72 -26.49 -6.01 9.80
CA SER A 72 -27.55 -6.90 9.29
C SER A 72 -28.08 -6.42 7.93
N LYS A 73 -28.23 -5.11 7.75
CA LYS A 73 -28.67 -4.51 6.48
C LYS A 73 -27.61 -4.63 5.38
N ASP A 74 -26.33 -4.46 5.71
CA ASP A 74 -25.21 -4.68 4.80
C ASP A 74 -25.09 -6.18 4.41
N MET A 75 -25.49 -7.09 5.31
CA MET A 75 -25.53 -8.55 5.05
C MET A 75 -26.71 -8.95 4.14
N GLU A 76 -27.89 -8.35 4.30
CA GLU A 76 -29.02 -8.54 3.37
C GLU A 76 -28.74 -7.96 1.98
N ASP A 77 -28.06 -6.80 1.89
CA ASP A 77 -27.63 -6.22 0.61
C ASP A 77 -26.57 -7.08 -0.11
N SER A 78 -25.73 -7.81 0.63
CA SER A 78 -24.72 -8.69 0.03
C SER A 78 -25.31 -9.99 -0.56
N VAL A 79 -26.38 -10.53 0.01
CA VAL A 79 -27.10 -11.68 -0.57
C VAL A 79 -27.84 -11.30 -1.86
N GLY A 80 -28.33 -10.05 -1.98
CA GLY A 80 -28.93 -9.53 -3.22
C GLY A 80 -27.92 -9.28 -4.35
N LEU A 81 -26.64 -9.07 -4.03
CA LEU A 81 -25.57 -8.81 -5.00
C LEU A 81 -25.01 -10.08 -5.66
N ASP A 82 -25.06 -11.23 -4.98
CA ASP A 82 -24.54 -12.49 -5.52
C ASP A 82 -25.38 -13.03 -6.68
N CYS A 83 -26.70 -12.85 -6.66
CA CYS A 83 -27.57 -13.28 -7.78
C CYS A 83 -27.23 -12.51 -9.09
N ARG A 84 -26.92 -11.21 -8.98
CA ARG A 84 -26.48 -10.38 -10.11
C ARG A 84 -25.07 -10.76 -10.61
N ARG A 85 -24.21 -11.23 -9.71
CA ARG A 85 -22.85 -11.71 -10.02
C ARG A 85 -22.86 -12.99 -10.85
N TYR A 86 -23.68 -13.96 -10.47
CA TYR A 86 -23.85 -15.19 -11.26
C TYR A 86 -24.50 -14.90 -12.60
N LEU A 87 -25.45 -13.97 -12.69
CA LEU A 87 -26.13 -13.62 -13.95
C LEU A 87 -25.15 -13.15 -15.05
N GLY A 88 -24.15 -12.33 -14.72
CA GLY A 88 -23.15 -11.91 -15.70
C GLY A 88 -22.29 -13.07 -16.21
N LEU A 89 -21.87 -13.95 -15.30
CA LEU A 89 -21.08 -15.14 -15.63
C LEU A 89 -21.88 -16.17 -16.43
N THR A 90 -23.14 -16.40 -16.07
CA THR A 90 -24.02 -17.35 -16.76
C THR A 90 -24.31 -16.87 -18.18
N VAL A 91 -24.64 -15.58 -18.37
CA VAL A 91 -24.87 -15.00 -19.70
C VAL A 91 -23.61 -15.09 -20.57
N ALA A 92 -22.43 -14.75 -20.02
CA ALA A 92 -21.17 -14.85 -20.77
C ALA A 92 -20.82 -16.31 -21.12
N SER A 93 -21.06 -17.24 -20.20
CA SER A 93 -20.82 -18.67 -20.42
C SER A 93 -21.75 -19.24 -21.50
N VAL A 94 -23.06 -18.93 -21.42
CA VAL A 94 -24.05 -19.36 -22.42
C VAL A 94 -23.71 -18.80 -23.79
N LEU A 95 -23.37 -17.50 -23.87
CA LEU A 95 -22.98 -16.88 -25.13
C LEU A 95 -21.68 -17.50 -25.67
N GLY A 96 -20.68 -17.77 -24.82
CA GLY A 96 -19.43 -18.42 -25.22
C GLY A 96 -19.64 -19.84 -25.76
N LEU A 97 -20.48 -20.64 -25.09
CA LEU A 97 -20.86 -21.98 -25.57
C LEU A 97 -21.58 -21.89 -26.91
N LEU A 98 -22.52 -20.96 -27.03
CA LEU A 98 -23.25 -20.75 -28.27
C LEU A 98 -22.28 -20.42 -29.42
N VAL A 99 -21.40 -19.44 -29.24
CA VAL A 99 -20.39 -19.04 -30.23
C VAL A 99 -19.51 -20.22 -30.69
N PHE A 100 -19.14 -21.11 -29.77
CA PHE A 100 -18.32 -22.29 -30.11
C PHE A 100 -19.13 -23.38 -30.84
N LEU A 101 -20.38 -23.61 -30.42
CA LEU A 101 -21.24 -24.65 -31.00
C LEU A 101 -21.83 -24.24 -32.35
N THR A 102 -22.01 -22.95 -32.62
CA THR A 102 -22.67 -22.50 -33.86
C THR A 102 -21.98 -22.90 -35.16
N PRO A 103 -20.64 -22.76 -35.32
CA PRO A 103 -19.97 -23.16 -36.55
C PRO A 103 -19.96 -24.68 -36.72
N ILE A 104 -19.91 -25.43 -35.61
CA ILE A 104 -20.01 -26.90 -35.60
C ILE A 104 -21.40 -27.32 -36.05
N ALA A 105 -22.45 -26.68 -35.53
CA ALA A 105 -23.83 -26.93 -35.92
C ALA A 105 -24.05 -26.65 -37.43
N PHE A 106 -23.53 -25.54 -37.96
CA PHE A 106 -23.69 -25.22 -39.39
C PHE A 106 -23.09 -26.28 -40.33
N ILE A 107 -22.01 -26.94 -39.89
CA ILE A 107 -21.35 -28.01 -40.65
C ILE A 107 -22.09 -29.35 -40.49
N LEU A 108 -22.52 -29.70 -39.27
CA LEU A 108 -23.11 -31.01 -38.98
C LEU A 108 -24.60 -31.12 -39.30
N LEU A 109 -25.34 -30.02 -39.30
CA LEU A 109 -26.79 -30.04 -39.44
C LEU A 109 -27.26 -30.50 -40.85
N PRO A 110 -26.66 -30.07 -41.98
CA PRO A 110 -27.03 -30.55 -43.32
C PRO A 110 -26.87 -32.07 -43.52
N PRO A 111 -25.73 -32.71 -43.18
CA PRO A 111 -25.61 -34.17 -43.32
C PRO A 111 -26.47 -34.96 -42.34
N ILE A 112 -27.00 -34.34 -41.28
CA ILE A 112 -27.97 -34.98 -40.37
C ILE A 112 -29.38 -34.96 -40.97
N LEU A 113 -29.80 -33.87 -41.62
CA LEU A 113 -31.18 -33.76 -42.11
C LEU A 113 -31.39 -34.32 -43.54
N TRP A 114 -30.43 -34.20 -44.45
CA TRP A 114 -30.62 -34.58 -45.86
C TRP A 114 -29.33 -35.07 -46.53
N ARG A 115 -28.66 -36.04 -45.89
CA ARG A 115 -27.39 -36.64 -46.34
C ARG A 115 -27.37 -37.09 -47.80
N ASP A 116 -28.46 -37.70 -48.25
CA ASP A 116 -28.54 -38.33 -49.57
C ASP A 116 -28.66 -37.31 -50.72
N GLU A 117 -28.94 -36.04 -50.41
CA GLU A 117 -29.07 -34.95 -51.39
C GLU A 117 -27.82 -34.05 -51.46
N LEU A 118 -26.82 -34.25 -50.60
CA LEU A 118 -25.60 -33.43 -50.56
C LEU A 118 -24.61 -33.84 -51.66
N GLU A 119 -24.01 -32.84 -52.30
CA GLU A 119 -22.86 -33.07 -53.17
C GLU A 119 -21.63 -33.53 -52.35
N PRO A 120 -20.84 -34.49 -52.87
CA PRO A 120 -19.66 -34.98 -52.18
C PRO A 120 -18.62 -33.86 -52.05
N CYS A 121 -18.07 -33.69 -50.84
CA CYS A 121 -17.02 -32.70 -50.62
C CYS A 121 -15.70 -33.12 -51.27
N GLY A 122 -15.13 -32.22 -52.08
CA GLY A 122 -13.80 -32.39 -52.65
C GLY A 122 -12.67 -32.05 -51.66
N THR A 123 -11.42 -32.13 -52.14
CA THR A 123 -10.21 -31.82 -51.36
C THR A 123 -10.16 -30.39 -50.81
N ILE A 124 -10.86 -29.45 -51.43
CA ILE A 124 -10.99 -28.06 -50.96
C ILE A 124 -11.73 -28.01 -49.62
N CYS A 125 -12.78 -28.82 -49.45
CA CYS A 125 -13.53 -28.89 -48.20
C CYS A 125 -12.69 -29.45 -47.05
N GLU A 126 -11.89 -30.48 -47.32
CA GLU A 126 -10.97 -31.08 -46.35
C GLU A 126 -10.02 -30.02 -45.79
N GLY A 127 -9.49 -29.14 -46.66
CA GLY A 127 -8.72 -27.97 -46.24
C GLY A 127 -9.51 -26.98 -45.38
N LEU A 128 -10.79 -26.73 -45.70
CA LEU A 128 -11.65 -25.87 -44.91
C LEU A 128 -11.97 -26.46 -43.52
N PHE A 129 -12.18 -27.78 -43.40
CA PHE A 129 -12.37 -28.44 -42.10
C PHE A 129 -11.15 -28.29 -41.19
N ILE A 130 -9.96 -28.50 -41.74
CA ILE A 130 -8.70 -28.28 -41.01
C ILE A 130 -8.61 -26.82 -40.58
N SER A 131 -8.93 -25.87 -41.47
CA SER A 131 -8.92 -24.44 -41.13
C SER A 131 -9.92 -24.11 -40.02
N VAL A 132 -11.15 -24.64 -40.05
CA VAL A 132 -12.16 -24.41 -39.00
C VAL A 132 -11.69 -24.99 -37.67
N ALA A 133 -11.13 -26.20 -37.67
CA ALA A 133 -10.64 -26.84 -36.45
C ALA A 133 -9.56 -25.99 -35.75
N PHE A 134 -8.56 -25.50 -36.50
CA PHE A 134 -7.52 -24.63 -35.93
C PHE A 134 -8.08 -23.28 -35.47
N LYS A 135 -8.96 -22.65 -36.26
CA LYS A 135 -9.56 -21.36 -35.90
C LYS A 135 -10.45 -21.46 -34.64
N LEU A 136 -11.23 -22.54 -34.51
CA LEU A 136 -12.03 -22.83 -33.31
C LEU A 136 -11.16 -23.12 -32.09
N LEU A 137 -10.03 -23.81 -32.26
CA LEU A 137 -9.07 -24.02 -31.18
C LEU A 137 -8.50 -22.68 -30.66
N ILE A 138 -8.09 -21.79 -31.57
CA ILE A 138 -7.60 -20.46 -31.21
C ILE A 138 -8.68 -19.66 -30.49
N LEU A 139 -9.91 -19.68 -31.01
CA LEU A 139 -11.05 -18.99 -30.41
C LEU A 139 -11.38 -19.55 -29.00
N LEU A 140 -11.31 -20.87 -28.81
CA LEU A 140 -11.50 -21.51 -27.50
C LEU A 140 -10.44 -21.06 -26.49
N ILE A 141 -9.17 -21.10 -26.86
CA ILE A 141 -8.07 -20.64 -25.98
C ILE A 141 -8.22 -19.15 -25.66
N GLY A 142 -8.54 -18.35 -26.69
CA GLY A 142 -8.71 -16.90 -26.54
C GLY A 142 -9.90 -16.53 -25.64
N THR A 143 -11.05 -17.18 -25.82
CA THR A 143 -12.23 -16.97 -24.98
C THR A 143 -12.00 -17.43 -23.54
N TRP A 144 -11.31 -18.56 -23.34
CA TRP A 144 -10.88 -19.00 -22.02
C TRP A 144 -9.97 -17.97 -21.34
N ALA A 145 -8.96 -17.46 -22.05
CA ALA A 145 -8.01 -16.48 -21.54
C ALA A 145 -8.67 -15.13 -21.17
N LEU A 146 -9.68 -14.68 -21.92
CA LEU A 146 -10.36 -13.40 -21.67
C LEU A 146 -11.48 -13.47 -20.63
N PHE A 147 -12.27 -14.56 -20.62
CA PHE A 147 -13.50 -14.65 -19.81
C PHE A 147 -13.38 -15.57 -18.59
N PHE A 148 -12.58 -16.63 -18.66
CA PHE A 148 -12.44 -17.62 -17.58
C PHE A 148 -11.21 -17.40 -16.71
N ARG A 149 -10.35 -16.43 -17.05
CA ARG A 149 -9.24 -16.03 -16.18
C ARG A 149 -9.79 -15.50 -14.86
N LYS A 150 -9.43 -16.15 -13.75
CA LYS A 150 -9.85 -15.80 -12.38
C LYS A 150 -9.64 -14.30 -12.15
N GLN A 151 -10.74 -13.54 -12.08
CA GLN A 151 -10.67 -12.14 -11.68
C GLN A 151 -10.27 -12.13 -10.19
N ARG A 152 -9.14 -11.47 -9.88
CA ARG A 152 -8.59 -11.45 -8.52
C ARG A 152 -9.35 -10.50 -7.58
N ALA A 153 -10.21 -9.65 -8.14
CA ALA A 153 -11.06 -8.73 -7.40
C ALA A 153 -12.45 -8.66 -8.04
N ASP A 154 -13.49 -8.67 -7.20
CA ASP A 154 -14.87 -8.50 -7.63
C ASP A 154 -15.16 -7.03 -7.92
N VAL A 155 -15.48 -6.74 -9.18
CA VAL A 155 -16.00 -5.42 -9.58
C VAL A 155 -17.53 -5.47 -9.57
N PRO A 156 -18.24 -4.59 -8.85
CA PRO A 156 -19.71 -4.58 -8.82
C PRO A 156 -20.39 -4.31 -10.16
N ARG A 157 -19.66 -4.00 -11.25
CA ARG A 157 -20.23 -3.60 -12.54
C ARG A 157 -19.49 -4.22 -13.72
N VAL A 158 -20.27 -4.64 -14.72
CA VAL A 158 -19.76 -5.15 -16.00
C VAL A 158 -19.05 -4.02 -16.75
N LEU A 159 -17.83 -4.28 -17.23
CA LEU A 159 -17.10 -3.33 -18.06
C LEU A 159 -17.90 -3.03 -19.33
N VAL A 160 -18.16 -1.75 -19.62
CA VAL A 160 -18.97 -1.31 -20.78
C VAL A 160 -18.47 -1.94 -22.08
N PHE A 161 -17.14 -2.02 -22.27
CA PHE A 161 -16.54 -2.66 -23.44
C PHE A 161 -16.84 -4.17 -23.53
N ARG A 162 -16.84 -4.90 -22.41
CA ARG A 162 -17.21 -6.33 -22.40
C ARG A 162 -18.68 -6.52 -22.74
N ALA A 163 -19.56 -5.67 -22.21
CA ALA A 163 -20.99 -5.70 -22.53
C ALA A 163 -21.23 -5.38 -24.01
N LEU A 164 -20.60 -4.33 -24.55
CA LEU A 164 -20.71 -3.96 -25.96
C LEU A 164 -20.21 -5.09 -26.88
N LEU A 165 -19.06 -5.69 -26.57
CA LEU A 165 -18.53 -6.83 -27.32
C LEU A 165 -19.47 -8.04 -27.25
N ALA A 166 -20.05 -8.35 -26.09
CA ALA A 166 -21.02 -9.44 -25.95
C ALA A 166 -22.29 -9.19 -26.78
N VAL A 167 -22.81 -7.96 -26.77
CA VAL A 167 -23.96 -7.55 -27.59
C VAL A 167 -23.63 -7.64 -29.09
N LEU A 168 -22.44 -7.21 -29.49
CA LEU A 168 -21.97 -7.32 -30.87
C LEU A 168 -21.91 -8.79 -31.32
N ILE A 169 -21.29 -9.65 -30.51
CA ILE A 169 -21.21 -11.10 -30.76
C ILE A 169 -22.62 -11.71 -30.90
N PHE A 170 -23.53 -11.36 -30.00
CA PHE A 170 -24.92 -11.83 -30.05
C PHE A 170 -25.62 -11.42 -31.36
N PHE A 171 -25.51 -10.16 -31.79
CA PHE A 171 -26.11 -9.71 -33.04
C PHE A 171 -25.55 -10.45 -34.27
N PHE A 172 -24.22 -10.64 -34.33
CA PHE A 172 -23.58 -11.39 -35.41
C PHE A 172 -24.07 -12.82 -35.47
N VAL A 173 -24.05 -13.52 -34.33
CA VAL A 173 -24.55 -14.90 -34.25
C VAL A 173 -26.00 -15.00 -34.74
N VAL A 174 -26.89 -14.13 -34.25
CA VAL A 174 -28.31 -14.16 -34.63
C VAL A 174 -28.49 -13.87 -36.11
N SER A 175 -27.78 -12.88 -36.67
CA SER A 175 -27.88 -12.57 -38.10
C SER A 175 -27.41 -13.75 -38.97
N TYR A 176 -26.34 -14.43 -38.55
CA TYR A 176 -25.82 -15.59 -39.28
C TYR A 176 -26.78 -16.79 -39.21
N TRP A 177 -27.45 -17.02 -38.07
CA TRP A 177 -28.50 -18.03 -37.93
C TRP A 177 -29.72 -17.75 -38.79
N LEU A 178 -30.18 -16.49 -38.83
CA LEU A 178 -31.33 -16.11 -39.66
C LEU A 178 -31.06 -16.37 -41.14
N PHE A 179 -29.88 -15.96 -41.61
CA PHE A 179 -29.48 -16.21 -42.99
C PHE A 179 -29.29 -17.70 -43.28
N TYR A 180 -28.67 -18.44 -42.35
CA TYR A 180 -28.52 -19.90 -42.45
C TYR A 180 -29.87 -20.61 -42.54
N GLY A 181 -30.83 -20.23 -41.69
CA GLY A 181 -32.17 -20.80 -41.68
C GLY A 181 -32.91 -20.60 -43.00
N VAL A 182 -32.93 -19.37 -43.54
CA VAL A 182 -33.67 -19.07 -44.77
C VAL A 182 -32.96 -19.59 -46.02
N ARG A 183 -31.63 -19.41 -46.11
CA ARG A 183 -30.90 -19.73 -47.36
C ARG A 183 -30.43 -21.18 -47.45
N ILE A 184 -30.11 -21.81 -46.33
CA ILE A 184 -29.52 -23.16 -46.34
C ILE A 184 -30.56 -24.19 -45.90
N LEU A 185 -31.31 -23.94 -44.81
CA LEU A 185 -32.30 -24.91 -44.32
C LEU A 185 -33.60 -24.92 -45.09
N ASP A 186 -34.21 -23.76 -45.33
CA ASP A 186 -35.48 -23.67 -46.05
C ASP A 186 -35.32 -24.00 -47.54
N SER A 187 -34.22 -23.55 -48.15
CA SER A 187 -33.93 -23.78 -49.57
C SER A 187 -33.20 -25.11 -49.85
N ARG A 188 -32.82 -25.88 -48.82
CA ARG A 188 -32.08 -27.15 -48.90
C ARG A 188 -30.92 -27.12 -49.90
N ASP A 189 -29.97 -26.23 -49.67
CA ASP A 189 -28.86 -25.98 -50.59
C ASP A 189 -27.92 -27.20 -50.72
N ARG A 190 -27.83 -27.81 -51.90
CA ARG A 190 -27.07 -29.06 -52.12
C ARG A 190 -25.55 -28.86 -52.13
N ASN A 191 -25.08 -27.62 -52.32
CA ASN A 191 -23.67 -27.31 -52.40
C ASN A 191 -23.02 -27.26 -51.00
N TYR A 192 -22.51 -28.42 -50.55
CA TYR A 192 -21.90 -28.55 -49.22
C TYR A 192 -20.63 -27.69 -49.07
N GLN A 193 -19.85 -27.48 -50.14
CA GLN A 193 -18.69 -26.59 -50.10
C GLN A 193 -19.09 -25.15 -49.75
N GLY A 194 -20.19 -24.65 -50.32
CA GLY A 194 -20.73 -23.33 -50.02
C GLY A 194 -21.15 -23.18 -48.54
N ILE A 195 -21.75 -24.23 -47.98
CA ILE A 195 -22.16 -24.27 -46.56
C ILE A 195 -20.93 -24.23 -45.63
N VAL A 196 -19.91 -25.05 -45.92
CA VAL A 196 -18.67 -25.06 -45.13
C VAL A 196 -17.96 -23.71 -45.24
N GLN A 197 -17.92 -23.10 -46.43
CA GLN A 197 -17.34 -21.76 -46.63
C GLN A 197 -18.11 -20.69 -45.85
N TYR A 198 -19.44 -20.79 -45.77
CA TYR A 198 -20.26 -19.90 -44.96
C TYR A 198 -19.96 -20.06 -43.46
N ALA A 199 -19.82 -21.30 -42.97
CA ALA A 199 -19.40 -21.57 -41.59
C ALA A 199 -17.99 -21.01 -41.29
N VAL A 200 -17.04 -21.13 -42.21
CA VAL A 200 -15.70 -20.54 -42.10
C VAL A 200 -15.78 -19.01 -41.97
N SER A 201 -16.64 -18.35 -42.75
CA SER A 201 -16.81 -16.89 -42.69
C SER A 201 -17.32 -16.40 -41.33
N LEU A 202 -18.19 -17.18 -40.67
CA LEU A 202 -18.64 -16.91 -39.31
C LEU A 202 -17.47 -17.00 -38.32
N VAL A 203 -16.66 -18.06 -38.41
CA VAL A 203 -15.48 -18.23 -37.53
C VAL A 203 -14.48 -17.08 -37.73
N ASP A 204 -14.28 -16.63 -38.97
CA ASP A 204 -13.42 -15.49 -39.27
C ASP A 204 -13.94 -14.19 -38.63
N ALA A 205 -15.24 -13.89 -38.79
CA ALA A 205 -15.86 -12.74 -38.14
C ALA A 205 -15.72 -12.79 -36.61
N LEU A 206 -15.93 -13.96 -36.00
CA LEU A 206 -15.77 -14.17 -34.56
C LEU A 206 -14.32 -13.97 -34.10
N LEU A 207 -13.34 -14.43 -34.88
CA LEU A 207 -11.93 -14.20 -34.61
C LEU A 207 -11.55 -12.72 -34.72
N PHE A 208 -12.07 -11.99 -35.71
CA PHE A 208 -11.84 -10.54 -35.82
C PHE A 208 -12.42 -9.78 -34.62
N ILE A 209 -13.62 -10.14 -34.17
CA ILE A 209 -14.22 -9.56 -32.94
C ILE A 209 -13.36 -9.92 -31.72
N HIS A 210 -12.82 -11.14 -31.65
CA HIS A 210 -11.91 -11.55 -30.58
C HIS A 210 -10.60 -10.74 -30.58
N TYR A 211 -9.99 -10.51 -31.75
CA TYR A 211 -8.81 -9.66 -31.86
C TYR A 211 -9.10 -8.22 -31.46
N LEU A 212 -10.24 -7.67 -31.89
CA LEU A 212 -10.70 -6.36 -31.44
C LEU A 212 -10.87 -6.32 -29.91
N ALA A 213 -11.41 -7.39 -29.31
CA ALA A 213 -11.53 -7.51 -27.86
C ALA A 213 -10.17 -7.47 -27.17
N ILE A 214 -9.15 -8.18 -27.68
CA ILE A 214 -7.78 -8.12 -27.15
C ILE A 214 -7.22 -6.69 -27.22
N VAL A 215 -7.41 -6.01 -28.35
CA VAL A 215 -6.93 -4.63 -28.53
C VAL A 215 -7.58 -3.67 -27.54
N LEU A 216 -8.91 -3.74 -27.40
CA LEU A 216 -9.68 -2.85 -26.53
C LEU A 216 -9.48 -3.14 -25.04
N LEU A 217 -9.31 -4.42 -24.66
CA LEU A 217 -9.27 -4.84 -23.26
C LEU A 217 -7.86 -4.95 -22.67
N GLU A 218 -6.85 -5.31 -23.46
CA GLU A 218 -5.48 -5.55 -22.96
C GLU A 218 -4.48 -4.50 -23.46
N LEU A 219 -4.40 -4.28 -24.79
CA LEU A 219 -3.36 -3.41 -25.37
C LEU A 219 -3.50 -1.94 -24.97
N ARG A 220 -4.73 -1.41 -24.90
CA ARG A 220 -4.98 -0.01 -24.54
C ARG A 220 -4.50 0.37 -23.13
N GLN A 221 -4.39 -0.61 -22.23
CA GLN A 221 -4.08 -0.35 -20.82
C GLN A 221 -2.58 -0.40 -20.52
N LEU A 222 -1.78 -0.97 -21.43
CA LEU A 222 -0.34 -1.16 -21.22
C LEU A 222 0.47 0.13 -21.38
N GLN A 223 -0.04 1.11 -22.14
CA GLN A 223 0.65 2.39 -22.29
C GLN A 223 0.37 3.30 -21.09
N PRO A 224 1.37 3.67 -20.28
CA PRO A 224 1.19 4.58 -19.17
C PRO A 224 0.85 5.99 -19.70
N MET A 225 -0.29 6.52 -19.29
CA MET A 225 -0.78 7.85 -19.70
C MET A 225 -1.02 8.75 -18.49
N PHE A 226 -1.21 8.16 -17.31
CA PHE A 226 -1.51 8.87 -16.07
C PHE A 226 -0.53 8.48 -14.97
N THR A 227 -0.20 9.44 -14.12
CA THR A 227 0.47 9.24 -12.83
C THR A 227 -0.52 9.54 -11.72
N LEU A 228 -0.70 8.59 -10.81
CA LEU A 228 -1.54 8.73 -9.63
C LEU A 228 -0.67 8.96 -8.41
N GLN A 229 -0.96 10.01 -7.67
CA GLN A 229 -0.45 10.23 -6.33
C GLN A 229 -1.47 9.68 -5.34
N VAL A 230 -1.08 8.63 -4.62
CA VAL A 230 -1.92 8.01 -3.59
C VAL A 230 -1.38 8.45 -2.24
N VAL A 231 -2.21 9.11 -1.44
CA VAL A 231 -1.85 9.64 -0.11
C VAL A 231 -2.76 9.04 0.94
N ARG A 232 -2.19 8.48 2.00
CA ARG A 232 -2.95 8.02 3.16
C ARG A 232 -3.35 9.22 4.02
N SER A 233 -4.65 9.36 4.30
CA SER A 233 -5.23 10.56 4.92
C SER A 233 -4.77 10.81 6.35
N THR A 234 -4.27 9.78 7.04
CA THR A 234 -4.00 9.82 8.47
C THR A 234 -2.56 10.23 8.80
N ASP A 235 -1.57 9.73 8.07
CA ASP A 235 -0.15 10.01 8.29
C ASP A 235 0.57 10.67 7.11
N GLY A 236 -0.13 10.85 5.98
CA GLY A 236 0.42 11.52 4.81
C GLY A 236 1.43 10.67 4.03
N GLU A 237 1.57 9.37 4.30
CA GLU A 237 2.41 8.51 3.48
C GLU A 237 1.89 8.54 2.04
N SER A 238 2.78 8.84 1.09
CA SER A 238 2.41 8.99 -0.31
C SER A 238 3.27 8.13 -1.23
N ARG A 239 2.63 7.52 -2.24
CA ARG A 239 3.28 6.77 -3.32
C ARG A 239 2.75 7.21 -4.67
N PHE A 240 3.57 7.05 -5.70
CA PHE A 240 3.23 7.40 -7.08
C PHE A 240 3.15 6.14 -7.94
N TYR A 241 2.11 6.04 -8.76
CA TYR A 241 1.88 4.92 -9.65
C TYR A 241 1.60 5.39 -11.06
N SER A 242 2.13 4.70 -12.07
CA SER A 242 1.84 4.98 -13.47
C SER A 242 0.80 3.99 -14.00
N LEU A 243 -0.30 4.48 -14.54
CA LEU A 243 -1.39 3.68 -15.11
C LEU A 243 -1.72 4.13 -16.54
N GLY A 244 -2.21 3.19 -17.34
CA GLY A 244 -2.77 3.49 -18.66
C GLY A 244 -4.23 3.93 -18.61
N HIS A 245 -4.93 3.77 -19.73
CA HIS A 245 -6.36 4.09 -19.84
C HIS A 245 -7.22 3.06 -19.12
N LEU A 246 -7.46 3.30 -17.83
CA LEU A 246 -8.33 2.50 -16.97
C LEU A 246 -9.56 3.31 -16.56
N SER A 247 -10.63 2.63 -16.16
CA SER A 247 -11.73 3.28 -15.45
C SER A 247 -11.31 3.61 -14.02
N ILE A 248 -11.98 4.59 -13.38
CA ILE A 248 -11.75 4.94 -11.97
C ILE A 248 -11.86 3.70 -11.08
N GLN A 249 -12.86 2.85 -11.32
CA GLN A 249 -13.05 1.60 -10.59
C GLN A 249 -11.89 0.61 -10.75
N ARG A 250 -11.33 0.46 -11.95
CA ARG A 250 -10.20 -0.46 -12.17
C ARG A 250 -8.91 0.12 -11.65
N ALA A 251 -8.72 1.43 -11.77
CA ALA A 251 -7.59 2.15 -11.19
C ALA A 251 -7.59 2.01 -9.66
N ALA A 252 -8.75 2.13 -9.02
CA ALA A 252 -8.92 1.90 -7.58
C ALA A 252 -8.44 0.51 -7.13
N LEU A 253 -8.77 -0.54 -7.88
CA LEU A 253 -8.31 -1.89 -7.55
C LEU A 253 -6.79 -2.02 -7.66
N VAL A 254 -6.18 -1.47 -8.71
CA VAL A 254 -4.72 -1.49 -8.86
C VAL A 254 -4.04 -0.69 -7.74
N VAL A 255 -4.64 0.44 -7.32
CA VAL A 255 -4.17 1.22 -6.18
C VAL A 255 -4.25 0.39 -4.89
N LEU A 256 -5.32 -0.38 -4.66
CA LEU A 256 -5.42 -1.25 -3.50
C LEU A 256 -4.39 -2.38 -3.52
N GLU A 257 -4.19 -3.03 -4.68
CA GLU A 257 -3.16 -4.07 -4.83
C GLU A 257 -1.76 -3.51 -4.51
N ASN A 258 -1.44 -2.32 -5.02
CA ASN A 258 -0.18 -1.66 -4.73
C ASN A 258 -0.11 -1.13 -3.29
N TYR A 259 -1.24 -0.71 -2.70
CA TYR A 259 -1.30 -0.31 -1.29
C TYR A 259 -0.82 -1.44 -0.40
N TYR A 260 -1.36 -2.65 -0.60
CA TYR A 260 -1.00 -3.80 0.21
C TYR A 260 0.47 -4.26 0.06
N LYS A 261 1.13 -3.82 -1.02
CA LYS A 261 2.50 -4.18 -1.38
C LYS A 261 3.54 -3.11 -1.01
N ASP A 262 3.22 -1.82 -1.18
CA ASP A 262 4.24 -0.75 -1.15
C ASP A 262 4.08 0.21 0.04
N PHE A 263 2.91 0.24 0.70
CA PHE A 263 2.69 1.09 1.86
C PHE A 263 3.13 0.41 3.14
N THR A 264 3.67 1.21 4.06
CA THR A 264 3.97 0.74 5.41
C THR A 264 2.69 0.49 6.20
N ILE A 265 2.75 -0.38 7.22
CA ILE A 265 1.58 -0.68 8.04
C ILE A 265 1.04 0.56 8.76
N TYR A 266 -0.26 0.79 8.63
CA TYR A 266 -0.93 1.88 9.34
C TYR A 266 -0.85 1.66 10.86
N ASN A 267 -0.23 2.60 11.57
CA ASN A 267 -0.12 2.56 13.03
C ASN A 267 -0.88 3.74 13.66
N PRO A 268 -2.15 3.56 14.09
CA PRO A 268 -2.95 4.63 14.69
C PRO A 268 -2.33 5.19 15.97
N ASN A 269 -1.53 4.37 16.67
CA ASN A 269 -0.89 4.77 17.91
C ASN A 269 0.22 5.80 17.70
N LEU A 270 0.80 5.93 16.51
CA LEU A 270 1.77 6.98 16.23
C LEU A 270 1.10 8.35 16.13
N LEU A 271 -0.12 8.41 15.62
CA LEU A 271 -0.87 9.66 15.40
C LEU A 271 -1.42 10.25 16.70
N THR A 272 -1.81 9.41 17.63
CA THR A 272 -2.23 9.87 18.97
C THR A 272 -1.03 10.27 19.83
N ALA A 273 0.19 9.83 19.51
CA ALA A 273 1.37 10.10 20.33
C ALA A 273 1.65 11.60 20.47
N SER A 274 1.49 12.39 19.41
CA SER A 274 1.65 13.85 19.46
C SER A 274 0.61 14.51 20.36
N LYS A 275 -0.66 14.08 20.25
CA LYS A 275 -1.77 14.58 21.09
C LYS A 275 -1.56 14.26 22.58
N PHE A 276 -1.12 13.04 22.90
CA PHE A 276 -0.82 12.65 24.27
C PHE A 276 0.37 13.41 24.87
N ARG A 277 1.41 13.71 24.06
CA ARG A 277 2.55 14.53 24.51
C ARG A 277 2.12 15.97 24.81
N ALA A 278 1.36 16.57 23.89
CA ALA A 278 0.77 17.89 24.09
C ALA A 278 -0.07 17.98 25.38
N ALA A 279 -0.92 16.97 25.63
CA ALA A 279 -1.77 16.92 26.82
C ALA A 279 -0.97 16.75 28.13
N LYS A 280 0.12 15.95 28.12
CA LYS A 280 0.99 15.77 29.29
C LYS A 280 1.66 17.08 29.70
N HIS A 281 2.08 17.90 28.74
CA HIS A 281 2.69 19.20 29.05
C HIS A 281 1.70 20.17 29.71
N MET A 282 0.44 20.16 29.28
CA MET A 282 -0.62 20.95 29.89
C MET A 282 -1.00 20.46 31.30
N ALA A 283 -0.91 19.16 31.56
CA ALA A 283 -1.26 18.54 32.85
C ALA A 283 -0.17 18.62 33.93
N GLY A 284 1.10 18.84 33.56
CA GLY A 284 2.23 18.91 34.48
C GLY A 284 2.29 20.17 35.37
N LEU A 285 1.41 21.15 35.14
CA LEU A 285 1.44 22.43 35.85
C LEU A 285 0.52 22.41 37.09
N LYS A 286 1.04 21.95 38.23
CA LYS A 286 0.43 22.24 39.53
C LYS A 286 0.75 23.68 39.93
N VAL A 287 -0.23 24.57 39.78
CA VAL A 287 -0.16 25.94 40.31
C VAL A 287 -0.43 25.87 41.81
N TYR A 288 0.60 26.04 42.62
CA TYR A 288 0.42 26.26 44.05
C TYR A 288 0.03 27.73 44.25
N ASN A 289 -1.17 27.98 44.78
CA ASN A 289 -1.55 29.31 45.26
C ASN A 289 -0.71 29.61 46.50
N VAL A 290 0.27 30.50 46.38
CA VAL A 290 1.15 30.89 47.49
C VAL A 290 0.56 32.03 48.33
N ASP A 291 -0.56 32.64 47.92
CA ASP A 291 -1.16 33.76 48.65
C ASP A 291 -2.51 33.37 49.30
N GLY A 292 -2.59 33.60 50.62
CA GLY A 292 -3.79 33.48 51.43
C GLY A 292 -4.92 34.41 50.97
N PRO A 293 -6.11 34.34 51.61
CA PRO A 293 -7.37 34.84 51.05
C PRO A 293 -7.36 36.37 50.99
N SER A 294 -7.01 36.94 49.83
CA SER A 294 -7.15 38.37 49.57
C SER A 294 -7.68 38.67 48.17
N ASN A 295 -8.48 39.72 48.12
CA ASN A 295 -9.72 39.85 47.35
C ASN A 295 -9.53 40.36 45.90
N ASN A 296 -8.47 39.94 45.19
CA ASN A 296 -8.15 40.44 43.83
C ASN A 296 -8.31 39.36 42.75
N ALA A 297 -9.52 38.84 42.57
CA ALA A 297 -9.82 37.79 41.59
C ALA A 297 -9.79 38.24 40.11
N THR A 298 -10.00 39.52 39.81
CA THR A 298 -10.20 40.01 38.43
C THR A 298 -8.90 40.25 37.65
N GLY A 299 -7.82 40.64 38.32
CA GLY A 299 -6.49 40.82 37.71
C GLY A 299 -5.77 39.51 37.40
N GLN A 300 -5.97 38.49 38.25
CA GLN A 300 -5.38 37.16 38.10
C GLN A 300 -5.96 36.43 36.88
N SER A 301 -7.26 36.56 36.59
CA SER A 301 -7.87 35.97 35.39
C SER A 301 -7.34 36.58 34.09
N ARG A 302 -7.12 37.90 34.04
CA ARG A 302 -6.56 38.56 32.84
C ARG A 302 -5.09 38.22 32.60
N ALA A 303 -4.30 38.14 33.67
CA ALA A 303 -2.90 37.70 33.60
C ALA A 303 -2.79 36.21 33.21
N MET A 304 -3.67 35.35 33.72
CA MET A 304 -3.77 33.94 33.31
C MET A 304 -4.19 33.80 31.84
N ILE A 305 -5.16 34.58 31.37
CA ILE A 305 -5.60 34.55 29.96
C ILE A 305 -4.48 35.05 29.03
N ALA A 306 -3.76 36.11 29.40
CA ALA A 306 -2.63 36.61 28.62
C ALA A 306 -1.41 35.66 28.64
N ALA A 307 -1.15 34.99 29.77
CA ALA A 307 -0.13 33.96 29.87
C ALA A 307 -0.50 32.69 29.09
N ALA A 308 -1.77 32.27 29.11
CA ALA A 308 -2.28 31.16 28.31
C ALA A 308 -2.22 31.47 26.81
N ALA A 309 -2.52 32.71 26.39
CA ALA A 309 -2.40 33.16 25.01
C ALA A 309 -0.94 33.12 24.52
N ARG A 310 0.02 33.66 25.29
CA ARG A 310 1.45 33.60 24.95
C ARG A 310 2.02 32.17 24.99
N ARG A 311 1.45 31.28 25.81
CA ARG A 311 1.84 29.85 25.86
C ARG A 311 1.29 29.04 24.69
N ARG A 312 0.15 29.43 24.11
CA ARG A 312 -0.42 28.79 22.91
C ARG A 312 0.46 28.97 21.68
N ASP A 313 1.13 30.12 21.56
CA ASP A 313 2.12 30.36 20.50
C ASP A 313 3.44 29.62 20.77
N SER A 314 3.83 29.48 22.05
CA SER A 314 5.01 28.69 22.45
C SER A 314 4.82 27.17 22.32
N SER A 315 3.59 26.66 22.45
CA SER A 315 3.33 25.22 22.43
C SER A 315 3.58 24.58 21.06
N HIS A 316 3.47 25.33 19.96
CA HIS A 316 3.80 24.82 18.63
C HIS A 316 5.30 24.56 18.48
N ASN A 317 6.14 25.45 19.03
CA ASN A 317 7.59 25.30 19.00
C ASN A 317 8.04 24.13 19.89
N GLU A 318 7.35 23.93 21.01
CA GLU A 318 7.59 22.82 21.95
C GLU A 318 7.27 21.45 21.34
N LEU A 319 6.18 21.32 20.60
CA LEU A 319 5.85 20.08 19.88
C LEU A 319 6.93 19.68 18.88
N TYR A 320 7.51 20.65 18.17
CA TYR A 320 8.63 20.41 17.26
C TYR A 320 9.86 19.86 17.98
N TYR A 321 10.23 20.45 19.13
CA TYR A 321 11.36 19.95 19.93
C TYR A 321 11.09 18.56 20.50
N GLU A 322 9.86 18.28 20.95
CA GLU A 322 9.48 16.93 21.42
C GLU A 322 9.54 15.88 20.33
N GLU A 323 9.13 16.23 19.11
CA GLU A 323 9.25 15.37 17.93
C GLU A 323 10.72 15.10 17.61
N ALA A 324 11.56 16.14 17.60
CA ALA A 324 13.01 15.99 17.41
C ALA A 324 13.67 15.15 18.51
N GLU A 325 13.29 15.31 19.78
CA GLU A 325 13.75 14.48 20.89
C GLU A 325 13.28 13.03 20.76
N HIS A 326 12.05 12.82 20.30
CA HIS A 326 11.53 11.49 20.02
C HIS A 326 12.33 10.82 18.89
N GLU A 327 12.59 11.51 17.78
CA GLU A 327 13.45 10.99 16.72
C GLU A 327 14.84 10.64 17.23
N ARG A 328 15.44 11.49 18.06
CA ARG A 328 16.75 11.22 18.69
C ARG A 328 16.69 9.96 19.55
N ARG A 329 15.61 9.77 20.33
CA ARG A 329 15.39 8.53 21.11
C ARG A 329 15.27 7.32 20.21
N VAL A 330 14.48 7.38 19.14
CA VAL A 330 14.34 6.29 18.16
C VAL A 330 15.69 5.95 17.53
N LYS A 331 16.44 6.95 17.04
CA LYS A 331 17.79 6.78 16.47
C LYS A 331 18.76 6.14 17.46
N LYS A 332 18.75 6.56 18.73
CA LYS A 332 19.56 5.98 19.82
C LYS A 332 19.19 4.53 20.12
N ARG A 333 17.89 4.20 20.17
CA ARG A 333 17.40 2.82 20.38
C ARG A 333 17.73 1.93 19.19
N ARG A 334 17.59 2.43 17.96
CA ARG A 334 17.96 1.75 16.72
C ARG A 334 19.44 1.37 16.72
N ALA A 335 20.33 2.31 17.03
CA ALA A 335 21.77 2.03 17.08
C ALA A 335 22.12 0.94 18.11
N ARG A 336 21.51 0.99 19.30
CA ARG A 336 21.70 -0.04 20.34
C ARG A 336 21.19 -1.42 19.91
N LEU A 337 20.05 -1.45 19.22
CA LEU A 337 19.48 -2.69 18.68
C LEU A 337 20.39 -3.30 17.61
N VAL A 338 20.91 -2.48 16.68
CA VAL A 338 21.82 -2.94 15.64
C VAL A 338 23.05 -3.62 16.25
N VAL A 339 23.70 -2.96 17.21
CA VAL A 339 24.89 -3.50 17.89
C VAL A 339 24.57 -4.81 18.63
N ALA A 340 23.48 -4.85 19.41
CA ALA A 340 23.11 -6.04 20.17
C ALA A 340 22.80 -7.26 19.27
N VAL A 341 22.19 -7.04 18.10
CA VAL A 341 21.93 -8.12 17.14
C VAL A 341 23.21 -8.55 16.42
N GLU A 342 24.10 -7.62 16.06
CA GLU A 342 25.40 -7.95 15.47
C GLU A 342 26.23 -8.82 16.43
N GLU A 343 26.30 -8.47 17.71
CA GLU A 343 26.98 -9.25 18.74
C GLU A 343 26.37 -10.65 18.91
N ALA A 344 25.04 -10.76 18.92
CA ALA A 344 24.34 -12.04 19.06
C ALA A 344 24.57 -12.98 17.86
N PHE A 345 24.63 -12.45 16.64
CA PHE A 345 24.93 -13.26 15.45
C PHE A 345 26.40 -13.66 15.37
N ILE A 346 27.33 -12.83 15.86
CA ILE A 346 28.74 -13.23 16.03
C ILE A 346 28.83 -14.39 17.03
N HIS A 347 28.02 -14.40 18.09
CA HIS A 347 27.95 -15.52 19.03
C HIS A 347 27.48 -16.82 18.35
N ILE A 348 26.46 -16.76 17.47
CA ILE A 348 26.02 -17.93 16.69
C ILE A 348 27.15 -18.44 15.78
N GLN A 349 27.83 -17.54 15.05
CA GLN A 349 28.91 -17.94 14.16
C GLN A 349 30.05 -18.63 14.90
N ARG A 350 30.36 -18.19 16.13
CA ARG A 350 31.34 -18.85 17.00
C ARG A 350 30.87 -20.23 17.44
N LEU A 351 29.62 -20.35 17.91
CA LEU A 351 29.03 -21.65 18.29
C LEU A 351 29.04 -22.63 17.11
N GLN A 352 28.66 -22.18 15.91
CA GLN A 352 28.69 -23.00 14.70
C GLN A 352 30.12 -23.43 14.32
N ALA A 353 31.11 -22.55 14.50
CA ALA A 353 32.52 -22.88 14.25
C ALA A 353 33.08 -23.88 15.28
N GLU A 354 32.65 -23.79 16.54
CA GLU A 354 33.00 -24.73 17.60
C GLU A 354 32.31 -26.10 17.41
N GLU A 355 31.07 -26.12 16.93
CA GLU A 355 30.35 -27.35 16.59
C GLU A 355 30.92 -28.05 15.36
N GLN A 356 31.39 -27.31 14.34
CA GLN A 356 32.09 -27.89 13.20
C GLN A 356 33.41 -28.59 13.58
N GLN A 357 33.99 -28.27 14.73
CA GLN A 357 35.18 -28.94 15.26
C GLN A 357 34.86 -30.20 16.08
N LYS A 358 33.58 -30.42 16.46
CA LYS A 358 33.12 -31.61 17.18
C LYS A 358 32.66 -32.72 16.22
N ALA A 359 32.70 -33.96 16.69
CA ALA A 359 32.35 -35.16 15.90
C ALA A 359 30.91 -35.09 15.33
N PRO A 360 30.65 -35.67 14.15
CA PRO A 360 29.38 -35.52 13.42
C PRO A 360 28.27 -36.31 14.12
N GLY A 361 27.50 -35.66 15.00
CA GLY A 361 26.44 -36.34 15.73
C GLY A 361 25.29 -35.44 16.19
N GLU A 362 25.51 -34.14 16.38
CA GLU A 362 24.48 -33.26 16.93
C GLU A 362 24.62 -31.87 16.31
N VAL A 363 23.94 -31.65 15.19
CA VAL A 363 23.78 -30.32 14.60
C VAL A 363 22.70 -29.61 15.41
N MET A 364 23.01 -28.48 16.05
CA MET A 364 22.05 -27.72 16.85
C MET A 364 20.80 -27.36 16.02
N ASP A 365 19.61 -27.56 16.59
CA ASP A 365 18.36 -27.15 15.95
C ASP A 365 18.34 -25.60 15.83
N PRO A 366 18.08 -25.01 14.65
CA PRO A 366 18.05 -23.56 14.48
C PRO A 366 17.09 -22.83 15.45
N ARG A 367 16.07 -23.51 15.96
CA ARG A 367 15.18 -22.96 17.00
C ARG A 367 15.85 -22.89 18.37
N GLU A 368 16.64 -23.88 18.73
CA GLU A 368 17.42 -23.89 19.97
C GLU A 368 18.50 -22.79 19.93
N ALA A 369 19.20 -22.66 18.80
CA ALA A 369 20.14 -21.57 18.56
C ALA A 369 19.48 -20.19 18.74
N ALA A 370 18.28 -20.01 18.17
CA ALA A 370 17.50 -18.78 18.30
C ALA A 370 17.10 -18.49 19.75
N GLN A 371 16.67 -19.50 20.51
CA GLN A 371 16.31 -19.36 21.93
C GLN A 371 17.53 -19.02 22.80
N ALA A 372 18.70 -19.58 22.50
CA ALA A 372 19.93 -19.33 23.25
C ALA A 372 20.41 -17.87 23.11
N ILE A 373 20.29 -17.27 21.93
CA ILE A 373 20.78 -15.92 21.67
C ILE A 373 19.75 -14.81 21.87
N PHE A 374 18.45 -15.11 21.81
CA PHE A 374 17.39 -14.12 21.97
C PHE A 374 17.53 -13.24 23.24
N PRO A 375 17.86 -13.77 24.44
CA PRO A 375 18.03 -12.96 25.65
C PRO A 375 19.05 -11.81 25.51
N SER A 376 20.11 -12.00 24.73
CA SER A 376 21.17 -10.99 24.51
C SER A 376 20.67 -9.74 23.76
N MET A 377 19.66 -9.90 22.89
CA MET A 377 19.09 -8.82 22.08
C MET A 377 17.68 -8.38 22.52
N ALA A 378 16.98 -9.21 23.31
CA ALA A 378 15.56 -9.04 23.67
C ALA A 378 15.26 -7.65 24.25
N ARG A 379 16.07 -7.18 25.20
CA ARG A 379 15.87 -5.88 25.85
C ARG A 379 16.05 -4.70 24.89
N ALA A 380 17.03 -4.79 24.00
CA ALA A 380 17.26 -3.76 22.99
C ALA A 380 16.09 -3.70 21.98
N LEU A 381 15.60 -4.87 21.58
CA LEU A 381 14.47 -5.01 20.65
C LEU A 381 13.17 -4.50 21.27
N GLN A 382 12.83 -4.93 22.49
CA GLN A 382 11.65 -4.46 23.22
C GLN A 382 11.65 -2.94 23.38
N LYS A 383 12.78 -2.34 23.81
CA LYS A 383 12.86 -0.89 24.00
C LYS A 383 12.69 -0.15 22.68
N TYR A 384 13.19 -0.70 21.58
CA TYR A 384 12.95 -0.15 20.24
C TYR A 384 11.46 -0.23 19.88
N LEU A 385 10.86 -1.43 19.93
CA LEU A 385 9.47 -1.68 19.57
C LEU A 385 8.47 -0.86 20.42
N ARG A 386 8.71 -0.72 21.72
CA ARG A 386 7.89 0.14 22.59
C ARG A 386 8.02 1.62 22.23
N THR A 387 9.23 2.07 21.88
CA THR A 387 9.46 3.47 21.48
C THR A 387 8.77 3.77 20.14
N THR A 388 8.80 2.84 19.19
CA THR A 388 8.12 2.95 17.89
C THR A 388 6.64 2.53 17.91
N ARG A 389 6.12 2.12 19.08
CA ARG A 389 4.74 1.64 19.28
C ARG A 389 4.36 0.47 18.35
N GLN A 390 5.28 -0.48 18.15
CA GLN A 390 5.15 -1.66 17.29
C GLN A 390 4.97 -2.97 18.07
N GLN A 391 4.90 -2.93 19.41
CA GLN A 391 4.89 -4.13 20.26
C GLN A 391 3.73 -5.10 19.97
N HIS A 392 2.58 -4.60 19.53
CA HIS A 392 1.41 -5.44 19.23
C HIS A 392 1.54 -6.23 17.93
N TYR A 393 2.51 -5.90 17.07
CA TYR A 393 2.77 -6.62 15.82
C TYR A 393 3.73 -7.80 15.95
N HIS A 394 4.46 -7.88 17.07
CA HIS A 394 5.55 -8.83 17.23
C HIS A 394 5.45 -9.54 18.58
N SER A 395 4.91 -10.77 18.56
CA SER A 395 4.99 -11.68 19.69
C SER A 395 6.40 -12.27 19.83
N MET A 396 6.77 -12.71 21.03
CA MET A 396 8.03 -13.42 21.27
C MET A 396 8.18 -14.62 20.34
N GLU A 397 7.11 -15.42 20.18
CA GLU A 397 7.10 -16.58 19.29
C GLU A 397 7.35 -16.19 17.83
N SER A 398 6.72 -15.13 17.33
CA SER A 398 6.97 -14.66 15.95
C SER A 398 8.40 -14.17 15.76
N ILE A 399 9.02 -13.60 16.79
CA ILE A 399 10.41 -13.13 16.74
C ILE A 399 11.37 -14.32 16.72
N LEU A 400 11.16 -15.31 17.60
CA LEU A 400 11.95 -16.54 17.65
C LEU A 400 11.83 -17.34 16.35
N GLN A 401 10.62 -17.46 15.79
CA GLN A 401 10.40 -18.12 14.50
C GLN A 401 11.14 -17.41 13.36
N HIS A 402 11.13 -16.07 13.35
CA HIS A 402 11.88 -15.27 12.37
C HIS A 402 13.39 -15.43 12.55
N LEU A 403 13.87 -15.43 13.80
CA LEU A 403 15.27 -15.60 14.13
C LEU A 403 15.78 -16.98 13.70
N ALA A 404 15.03 -18.04 14.01
CA ALA A 404 15.32 -19.40 13.57
C ALA A 404 15.37 -19.47 12.04
N PHE A 405 14.41 -18.86 11.34
CA PHE A 405 14.41 -18.77 9.87
C PHE A 405 15.65 -18.04 9.32
N CYS A 406 16.09 -16.96 9.96
CA CYS A 406 17.33 -16.27 9.58
C CYS A 406 18.57 -17.14 9.78
N ILE A 407 18.63 -17.92 10.87
CA ILE A 407 19.74 -18.84 11.16
C ILE A 407 19.77 -19.99 10.15
N THR A 408 18.63 -20.62 9.86
CA THR A 408 18.51 -21.72 8.89
C THR A 408 19.00 -21.31 7.50
N ASN A 409 18.78 -20.06 7.10
CA ASN A 409 19.15 -19.54 5.78
C ASN A 409 20.48 -18.75 5.77
N SER A 410 21.27 -18.81 6.85
CA SER A 410 22.55 -18.10 6.98
C SER A 410 22.44 -16.59 6.67
N MET A 411 21.34 -15.97 7.10
CA MET A 411 21.07 -14.56 6.84
C MET A 411 21.93 -13.65 7.75
N THR A 412 22.19 -12.43 7.27
CA THR A 412 22.95 -11.43 8.05
C THR A 412 22.11 -10.82 9.16
N PRO A 413 22.75 -10.22 10.21
CA PRO A 413 22.06 -9.46 11.26
C PRO A 413 21.12 -8.39 10.70
N LYS A 414 21.54 -7.74 9.61
CA LYS A 414 20.77 -6.69 8.93
C LYS A 414 19.49 -7.23 8.30
N ALA A 415 19.52 -8.46 7.76
CA ALA A 415 18.34 -9.11 7.19
C ALA A 415 17.32 -9.50 8.28
N PHE A 416 17.78 -9.94 9.46
CA PHE A 416 16.88 -10.13 10.61
C PHE A 416 16.22 -8.82 11.03
N LEU A 417 17.02 -7.74 11.11
CA LEU A 417 16.56 -6.42 11.54
C LEU A 417 15.61 -5.72 10.56
N GLU A 418 15.65 -6.08 9.27
CA GLU A 418 14.79 -5.51 8.21
C GLU A 418 13.32 -5.51 8.65
N ARG A 419 12.82 -6.65 9.13
CA ARG A 419 11.42 -6.82 9.56
C ARG A 419 10.95 -5.84 10.65
N TYR A 420 11.87 -5.32 11.47
CA TYR A 420 11.55 -4.44 12.60
C TYR A 420 11.92 -2.98 12.32
N LEU A 421 12.99 -2.75 11.54
CA LEU A 421 13.49 -1.40 11.24
C LEU A 421 12.75 -0.77 10.05
N SER A 422 12.40 -1.56 9.05
CA SER A 422 11.43 -1.18 8.00
C SER A 422 10.07 -1.73 8.38
N ALA A 423 9.07 -0.86 8.46
CA ALA A 423 7.69 -1.31 8.47
C ALA A 423 7.41 -1.93 7.09
N GLY A 424 7.48 -3.26 7.01
CA GLY A 424 7.21 -4.01 5.79
C GLY A 424 5.77 -3.80 5.27
N PRO A 425 5.43 -4.37 4.11
CA PRO A 425 4.09 -4.28 3.54
C PRO A 425 3.04 -4.74 4.52
N THR A 426 1.86 -4.09 4.47
CA THR A 426 0.70 -4.43 5.31
C THR A 426 0.37 -5.93 5.32
N LEU A 427 0.59 -6.64 4.20
CA LEU A 427 0.35 -8.08 4.08
C LEU A 427 1.09 -8.95 5.11
N GLN A 428 2.22 -8.49 5.64
CA GLN A 428 3.04 -9.27 6.58
C GLN A 428 2.39 -9.45 7.97
N TYR A 429 1.38 -8.66 8.30
CA TYR A 429 0.82 -8.54 9.65
C TYR A 429 -0.67 -8.94 9.73
N ASP A 430 -1.22 -9.48 8.64
CA ASP A 430 -2.66 -9.44 8.34
C ASP A 430 -3.41 -10.75 8.62
N LYS A 431 -3.03 -11.49 9.66
CA LYS A 431 -3.72 -12.78 9.97
C LYS A 431 -5.14 -12.61 10.51
N GLU A 432 -5.52 -11.43 11.03
CA GLU A 432 -6.77 -11.26 11.78
C GLU A 432 -7.63 -10.04 11.39
N ARG A 433 -7.21 -9.17 10.46
CA ARG A 433 -7.95 -7.92 10.13
C ARG A 433 -8.82 -8.03 8.88
N TRP A 434 -9.67 -9.06 8.80
CA TRP A 434 -10.60 -9.24 7.68
C TRP A 434 -11.50 -8.00 7.44
N LEU A 435 -11.88 -7.25 8.48
CA LEU A 435 -12.65 -6.00 8.36
C LEU A 435 -11.90 -4.85 7.67
N SER A 436 -10.56 -4.88 7.66
CA SER A 436 -9.73 -3.88 6.97
C SER A 436 -9.65 -4.08 5.45
N THR A 437 -10.26 -5.16 4.94
CA THR A 437 -10.31 -5.48 3.51
C THR A 437 -11.53 -4.90 2.80
N GLN A 438 -12.51 -4.34 3.53
CA GLN A 438 -13.69 -3.74 2.93
C GLN A 438 -13.40 -2.27 2.58
N TRP A 439 -13.22 -2.01 1.27
CA TRP A 439 -12.97 -0.68 0.74
C TRP A 439 -14.19 -0.12 0.03
N ARG A 440 -14.52 1.14 0.31
CA ARG A 440 -15.56 1.89 -0.40
C ARG A 440 -14.93 2.94 -1.30
N LEU A 441 -15.17 2.84 -2.60
CA LEU A 441 -14.75 3.83 -3.58
C LEU A 441 -15.75 5.00 -3.64
N VAL A 442 -15.23 6.21 -3.41
CA VAL A 442 -15.97 7.48 -3.47
C VAL A 442 -15.32 8.35 -4.53
N SER A 443 -16.10 8.78 -5.52
CA SER A 443 -15.66 9.71 -6.57
C SER A 443 -16.81 10.65 -6.90
N GLU A 444 -16.49 11.88 -7.30
CA GLU A 444 -17.49 12.84 -7.80
C GLU A 444 -17.97 12.45 -9.21
N GLU A 445 -17.08 11.87 -10.01
CA GLU A 445 -17.42 11.36 -11.34
C GLU A 445 -18.00 9.94 -11.28
N ALA A 446 -18.72 9.56 -12.34
CA ALA A 446 -19.18 8.19 -12.49
C ALA A 446 -17.99 7.23 -12.51
N VAL A 447 -17.98 6.28 -11.58
CA VAL A 447 -16.87 5.33 -11.35
C VAL A 447 -16.52 4.45 -12.56
N THR A 448 -17.43 4.37 -13.52
CA THR A 448 -17.30 3.68 -14.80
C THR A 448 -16.54 4.50 -15.85
N ASN A 449 -16.39 5.80 -15.65
CA ASN A 449 -15.67 6.68 -16.55
C ASN A 449 -14.17 6.34 -16.56
N GLY A 450 -13.53 6.64 -17.69
CA GLY A 450 -12.07 6.58 -17.81
C GLY A 450 -11.40 7.62 -16.91
N LEU A 451 -10.16 7.33 -16.51
CA LEU A 451 -9.30 8.33 -15.86
C LEU A 451 -9.12 9.54 -16.78
N GLN A 452 -9.21 10.73 -16.19
CA GLN A 452 -8.94 12.02 -16.82
C GLN A 452 -7.96 12.82 -15.96
N ASP A 453 -7.37 13.86 -16.54
CA ASP A 453 -6.47 14.74 -15.81
C ASP A 453 -7.21 15.50 -14.71
N GLY A 454 -6.63 15.56 -13.51
CA GLY A 454 -7.19 16.31 -12.38
C GLY A 454 -8.29 15.59 -11.60
N ILE A 455 -8.67 14.36 -11.97
CA ILE A 455 -9.63 13.58 -11.19
C ILE A 455 -9.05 13.28 -9.81
N VAL A 456 -9.89 13.44 -8.79
CA VAL A 456 -9.62 12.98 -7.43
C VAL A 456 -10.68 11.95 -7.03
N PHE A 457 -10.24 10.82 -6.51
CA PHE A 457 -11.13 9.83 -5.92
C PHE A 457 -10.55 9.31 -4.61
N VAL A 458 -11.42 8.80 -3.74
CA VAL A 458 -11.08 8.39 -2.38
C VAL A 458 -11.49 6.94 -2.16
N LEU A 459 -10.56 6.15 -1.64
CA LEU A 459 -10.81 4.79 -1.16
C LEU A 459 -10.94 4.85 0.36
N LYS A 460 -12.15 4.64 0.88
CA LYS A 460 -12.42 4.67 2.31
C LYS A 460 -12.34 3.26 2.89
N CYS A 461 -11.53 3.11 3.92
CA CYS A 461 -11.54 1.98 4.85
C CYS A 461 -12.19 2.45 6.16
N LEU A 462 -12.39 1.56 7.14
CA LEU A 462 -13.00 1.89 8.44
C LEU A 462 -12.18 2.96 9.19
N ASP A 463 -10.86 2.81 9.22
CA ASP A 463 -9.98 3.62 10.08
C ASP A 463 -9.33 4.82 9.37
N PHE A 464 -9.22 4.78 8.05
CA PHE A 464 -8.55 5.79 7.25
C PHE A 464 -9.02 5.76 5.79
N SER A 465 -8.55 6.72 5.00
CA SER A 465 -8.83 6.77 3.56
C SER A 465 -7.55 6.97 2.75
N LEU A 466 -7.55 6.47 1.52
CA LEU A 466 -6.53 6.77 0.52
C LEU A 466 -7.12 7.79 -0.44
N VAL A 467 -6.52 8.97 -0.48
CA VAL A 467 -6.85 10.03 -1.43
C VAL A 467 -5.97 9.84 -2.65
N VAL A 468 -6.59 9.70 -3.82
CA VAL A 468 -5.90 9.46 -5.08
C VAL A 468 -6.09 10.66 -5.98
N ASN A 469 -4.98 11.29 -6.36
CA ASN A 469 -4.95 12.41 -7.30
C ASN A 469 -4.36 11.96 -8.63
N VAL A 470 -5.09 12.17 -9.73
CA VAL A 470 -4.74 11.72 -11.07
C VAL A 470 -4.15 12.89 -11.85
N LYS A 471 -2.96 12.68 -12.43
CA LYS A 471 -2.30 13.62 -13.34
C LYS A 471 -1.95 12.95 -14.66
N LYS A 472 -2.20 13.62 -15.78
CA LYS A 472 -1.79 13.14 -17.09
C LYS A 472 -0.28 13.34 -17.27
N ILE A 473 0.39 12.30 -17.77
CA ILE A 473 1.82 12.36 -18.11
C ILE A 473 2.00 13.35 -19.27
N PRO A 474 2.90 14.33 -19.17
CA PRO A 474 3.14 15.30 -20.22
C PRO A 474 3.77 14.62 -21.46
N PHE A 475 3.56 15.22 -22.63
CA PHE A 475 4.26 14.80 -23.84
C PHE A 475 5.73 15.24 -23.75
N ILE A 476 6.65 14.28 -23.71
CA ILE A 476 8.09 14.54 -23.59
C ILE A 476 8.68 14.56 -25.01
N VAL A 477 9.24 15.71 -25.40
CA VAL A 477 10.04 15.84 -26.64
C VAL A 477 11.50 15.80 -26.26
N LEU A 478 12.22 14.78 -26.74
CA LEU A 478 13.67 14.67 -26.57
C LEU A 478 14.35 15.22 -27.84
N SER A 479 15.21 16.23 -27.67
CA SER A 479 16.13 16.69 -28.72
C SER A 479 17.49 16.05 -28.51
N GLU A 480 18.05 15.46 -29.55
CA GLU A 480 19.40 14.89 -29.53
C GLU A 480 20.38 15.85 -30.20
N GLU A 481 21.46 16.20 -29.50
CA GLU A 481 22.56 16.97 -30.06
C GLU A 481 23.83 16.11 -30.00
N PHE A 482 24.42 15.86 -31.18
CA PHE A 482 25.67 15.12 -31.28
C PHE A 482 26.85 16.08 -31.12
N ILE A 483 27.57 15.97 -30.00
CA ILE A 483 28.80 16.73 -29.77
C ILE A 483 29.97 15.96 -30.39
N ASP A 484 30.60 16.54 -31.42
CA ASP A 484 31.82 15.95 -32.02
C ASP A 484 32.93 15.86 -30.95
N PRO A 485 33.58 14.70 -30.73
CA PRO A 485 34.70 14.55 -29.79
C PRO A 485 35.86 15.52 -30.05
N LYS A 486 35.99 16.11 -31.25
CA LYS A 486 36.98 17.15 -31.54
C LYS A 486 36.70 18.49 -30.84
N SER A 487 35.45 18.74 -30.43
CA SER A 487 35.07 19.96 -29.70
C SER A 487 35.64 20.03 -28.28
N HIS A 488 36.08 18.90 -27.72
CA HIS A 488 36.75 18.83 -26.41
C HIS A 488 38.27 19.13 -26.49
N LYS A 489 38.80 19.53 -27.65
CA LYS A 489 40.21 19.92 -27.78
C LYS A 489 40.38 21.36 -27.32
N PHE A 490 40.89 21.54 -26.11
CA PHE A 490 41.32 22.85 -25.61
C PHE A 490 42.64 23.24 -26.26
N VAL A 491 42.67 24.37 -26.96
CA VAL A 491 43.93 24.98 -27.43
C VAL A 491 44.53 25.77 -26.28
N LEU A 492 45.60 25.25 -25.69
CA LEU A 492 46.36 25.93 -24.64
C LEU A 492 47.22 27.01 -25.32
N ARG A 493 46.71 28.24 -25.39
CA ARG A 493 47.49 29.40 -25.85
C ARG A 493 48.47 29.79 -24.74
N LEU A 494 49.68 29.26 -24.78
CA LEU A 494 50.78 29.85 -24.02
C LEU A 494 51.11 31.20 -24.66
N GLN A 495 50.78 32.30 -23.97
CA GLN A 495 51.37 33.60 -24.28
C GLN A 495 52.85 33.52 -23.92
N SER A 496 53.70 33.31 -24.93
CA SER A 496 55.15 33.40 -24.80
C SER A 496 55.59 34.87 -24.77
N GLU A 497 55.19 35.61 -23.74
CA GLU A 497 55.79 36.90 -23.41
C GLU A 497 56.88 36.71 -22.35
N THR A 498 57.91 35.95 -22.71
CA THR A 498 59.28 36.12 -22.18
C THR A 498 60.25 35.68 -23.27
N SER A 499 60.59 36.59 -24.18
CA SER A 499 61.81 36.46 -24.98
C SER A 499 63.02 36.72 -24.08
N VAL A 500 64.02 35.85 -24.27
CA VAL A 500 65.37 35.77 -23.66
C VAL A 500 65.98 37.11 -23.25
#